data_AF-A0A1I5ICL4-F1
#
_entry.id   AF-A0A1I5ICL4-F1
#
_cell.length_a   1.000
_cell.length_b   1.000
_cell.length_c   1.000
_cell.angle_alpha   90.00
_cell.angle_beta   90.00
_cell.angle_gamma   90.00
#
_symmetry.space_group_name_H-M   'P 1'
#
loop_
_entity.id
_entity.type
_entity.pdbx_description
1 polymer ?
#
loop_
_entity_poly.entity_id
_entity_poly.type
_entity_poly.pdbx_seq_one_letter_code
_entity_poly.pdbx_strand_id
1 'polypeptide(L)'
;MPCQAERVAQTPGPTPHACSYFREWGTYHSFDYKTAGPPKPGMQTTAEYVGRAPLVPEMLSGCRKAPLMAVGINPNLPGWWAPLRSSLNPLFDDYRQYAHYFRWRGTSKPELSKADYAAFGGGGPGDTPPDGTLQLNVPPGADGGYPLNLLWRSQQMYLEYQGLLDGLAHAMGWPDGRLAVGEDLSYGNMVACPSAKWVTGNPVPPDNLPGMTDTQKVGIVSECFRQRKYFLRQLFQSLPSVIVVFSQNTASTFIGELQGRFSKGDPKNTDTIEELMSREVILHYGDLPDGRSLDARVVFGPHPTGSPAAWAAGKPKVLAQLVAAARQGRLTFNTATRRLARPPGSCAFCPILDVGPCDYRSELTPLELQPTLTADRIPGIGPDKATQQSLMGAFLSDLNPAPGLWSDDEASED
;
A
#
# COMPACT_ATOMS: atom_id res chain seq x y z
N MET A 1 5.80 14.62 0.23
CA MET A 1 6.21 14.17 1.58
C MET A 1 4.92 13.82 2.31
N PRO A 2 4.69 12.57 2.76
CA PRO A 2 3.53 12.26 3.61
C PRO A 2 3.55 13.09 4.90
N CYS A 3 2.41 13.21 5.59
CA CYS A 3 2.23 14.02 6.81
C CYS A 3 3.33 13.84 7.89
N GLN A 4 3.99 12.68 7.95
CA GLN A 4 5.05 12.43 8.93
C GLN A 4 6.49 12.60 8.41
N ALA A 5 6.68 12.85 7.12
CA ALA A 5 8.01 13.14 6.58
C ALA A 5 8.46 14.58 6.90
N GLU A 6 7.54 15.43 7.35
CA GLU A 6 7.88 16.52 8.25
C GLU A 6 7.75 15.97 9.66
N ARG A 7 8.78 16.17 10.49
CA ARG A 7 8.89 15.72 11.89
C ARG A 7 7.66 16.00 12.77
N VAL A 8 6.60 16.64 12.28
CA VAL A 8 5.41 17.09 13.01
C VAL A 8 4.60 15.97 13.66
N ALA A 9 4.76 14.70 13.26
CA ALA A 9 4.18 13.55 13.98
C ALA A 9 5.09 13.05 15.12
N GLN A 10 6.41 13.22 15.02
CA GLN A 10 7.38 12.89 16.06
C GLN A 10 7.67 14.07 17.01
N THR A 11 7.40 15.30 16.58
CA THR A 11 7.65 16.55 17.30
C THR A 11 6.43 17.47 17.13
N PRO A 12 5.66 17.78 18.18
CA PRO A 12 4.49 18.65 18.05
C PRO A 12 4.89 20.05 17.55
N GLY A 13 4.25 20.53 16.49
CA GLY A 13 4.27 21.95 16.12
C GLY A 13 3.35 22.77 17.04
N PRO A 14 3.38 24.12 16.94
CA PRO A 14 2.58 25.00 17.79
C PRO A 14 1.05 24.91 17.53
N THR A 15 0.64 24.38 16.37
CA THR A 15 -0.76 24.16 16.02
C THR A 15 -1.00 22.67 15.74
N PRO A 16 -2.03 22.05 16.33
CA PRO A 16 -2.38 20.66 16.03
C PRO A 16 -2.72 20.47 14.55
N HIS A 17 -1.88 19.70 13.85
CA HIS A 17 -2.14 19.31 12.46
C HIS A 17 -3.23 18.21 12.42
N ALA A 18 -4.09 18.15 11.41
CA ALA A 18 -5.17 17.15 11.34
C ALA A 18 -4.66 15.69 11.42
N CYS A 19 -3.54 15.38 10.76
CA CYS A 19 -2.82 14.11 10.90
C CYS A 19 -2.30 13.78 12.33
N SER A 20 -2.45 14.68 13.32
CA SER A 20 -2.06 14.41 14.72
C SER A 20 -2.93 13.34 15.38
N TYR A 21 -4.15 13.09 14.86
CA TYR A 21 -5.01 11.97 15.27
C TYR A 21 -4.26 10.64 15.33
N PHE A 22 -3.34 10.38 14.39
CA PHE A 22 -2.61 9.12 14.36
C PHE A 22 -1.70 8.89 15.58
N ARG A 23 -1.43 9.92 16.39
CA ARG A 23 -0.73 9.79 17.67
C ARG A 23 -1.58 9.17 18.77
N GLU A 24 -2.90 9.28 18.67
CA GLU A 24 -3.84 8.69 19.64
C GLU A 24 -3.76 7.16 19.62
N TRP A 25 -3.20 6.57 18.56
CA TRP A 25 -2.92 5.13 18.46
C TRP A 25 -1.69 4.68 19.25
N GLY A 26 -0.91 5.60 19.82
CA GLY A 26 0.20 5.31 20.72
C GLY A 26 1.53 4.97 20.04
N THR A 27 2.42 4.33 20.80
CA THR A 27 3.73 3.88 20.33
C THR A 27 3.82 2.36 20.29
N TYR A 28 4.65 1.82 19.38
CA TYR A 28 4.78 0.39 19.14
C TYR A 28 6.23 -0.05 19.13
N HIS A 29 6.47 -1.29 19.53
CA HIS A 29 7.78 -1.92 19.41
C HIS A 29 8.28 -1.82 17.97
N SER A 30 9.51 -1.35 17.83
CA SER A 30 10.11 -1.01 16.55
C SER A 30 11.46 -1.68 16.37
N PHE A 31 11.86 -1.86 15.13
CA PHE A 31 13.14 -2.47 14.76
C PHE A 31 13.87 -1.65 13.68
N ASP A 32 15.20 -1.75 13.69
CA ASP A 32 16.10 -1.28 12.62
C ASP A 32 16.87 -2.48 12.03
N TYR A 33 17.38 -2.38 10.81
CA TYR A 33 18.36 -3.30 10.26
C TYR A 33 19.76 -2.98 10.78
N LYS A 34 20.44 -4.01 11.28
CA LYS A 34 21.79 -3.89 11.81
C LYS A 34 22.85 -3.56 10.74
N THR A 35 22.56 -3.89 9.49
CA THR A 35 23.54 -3.77 8.39
C THR A 35 23.70 -2.30 8.00
N ALA A 36 24.89 -1.75 8.25
CA ALA A 36 25.28 -0.46 7.70
C ALA A 36 25.34 -0.51 6.16
N GLY A 37 24.83 0.52 5.50
CA GLY A 37 24.83 0.63 4.04
C GLY A 37 23.60 -0.01 3.36
N PRO A 38 23.56 0.00 2.02
CA PRO A 38 22.37 -0.41 1.28
C PRO A 38 22.07 -1.91 1.47
N PRO A 39 20.84 -2.28 1.87
CA PRO A 39 20.56 -3.68 2.13
C PRO A 39 20.53 -4.51 0.84
N LYS A 40 20.94 -5.78 0.94
CA LYS A 40 20.90 -6.72 -0.20
C LYS A 40 19.45 -7.02 -0.62
N PRO A 41 19.18 -7.32 -1.90
CA PRO A 41 17.86 -7.74 -2.36
C PRO A 41 17.25 -8.88 -1.53
N GLY A 42 15.93 -8.82 -1.33
CA GLY A 42 15.20 -9.76 -0.45
C GLY A 42 15.09 -9.25 0.99
N MET A 43 14.45 -10.02 1.87
CA MET A 43 14.22 -9.60 3.26
C MET A 43 15.46 -9.77 4.14
N GLN A 44 15.84 -8.69 4.84
CA GLN A 44 16.90 -8.77 5.85
C GLN A 44 16.37 -9.44 7.12
N THR A 45 17.14 -10.37 7.67
CA THR A 45 16.78 -11.08 8.91
C THR A 45 17.55 -10.59 10.13
N THR A 46 18.64 -9.85 9.93
CA THR A 46 19.42 -9.28 11.02
C THR A 46 18.88 -7.90 11.37
N ALA A 47 18.22 -7.83 12.52
CA ALA A 47 17.60 -6.61 13.02
C ALA A 47 17.96 -6.38 14.49
N GLU A 48 17.71 -5.16 14.94
CA GLU A 48 17.84 -4.79 16.34
C GLU A 48 16.59 -4.08 16.84
N TYR A 49 16.36 -4.20 18.15
CA TYR A 49 15.28 -3.52 18.84
C TYR A 49 15.68 -2.07 19.12
N VAL A 50 14.85 -1.13 18.70
CA VAL A 50 15.09 0.31 18.85
C VAL A 50 14.07 0.99 19.76
N GLY A 51 13.44 0.21 20.64
CA GLY A 51 12.47 0.71 21.61
C GLY A 51 11.04 0.76 21.06
N ARG A 52 10.23 1.68 21.61
CA ARG A 52 8.91 1.99 21.09
C ARG A 52 8.94 3.34 20.39
N ALA A 53 8.24 3.45 19.26
CA ALA A 53 8.11 4.71 18.54
C ALA A 53 6.71 4.90 17.98
N PRO A 54 6.33 6.16 17.68
CA PRO A 54 5.20 6.43 16.81
C PRO A 54 5.38 5.75 15.46
N LEU A 55 4.30 5.24 14.91
CA LEU A 55 4.32 4.51 13.64
C LEU A 55 4.61 5.44 12.47
N VAL A 56 5.46 4.99 11.55
CA VAL A 56 5.76 5.71 10.32
C VAL A 56 4.72 5.48 9.22
N PRO A 57 4.56 6.38 8.23
CA PRO A 57 3.62 6.17 7.13
C PRO A 57 4.12 5.05 6.24
N GLU A 58 3.21 4.19 5.78
CA GLU A 58 3.59 3.13 4.85
C GLU A 58 3.65 3.64 3.41
N MET A 59 4.77 3.40 2.75
CA MET A 59 4.93 3.56 1.31
C MET A 59 4.33 2.37 0.56
N LEU A 60 3.93 2.56 -0.71
CA LEU A 60 3.45 1.43 -1.50
C LEU A 60 4.51 0.33 -1.58
N SER A 61 4.01 -0.86 -1.33
CA SER A 61 4.79 -2.07 -1.16
C SER A 61 4.87 -2.83 -2.45
N GLY A 62 6.06 -3.35 -2.73
CA GLY A 62 6.39 -4.05 -3.96
C GLY A 62 6.94 -3.16 -5.07
N CYS A 63 7.04 -3.75 -6.26
CA CYS A 63 7.51 -3.11 -7.47
C CYS A 63 6.61 -1.94 -7.84
N ARG A 64 7.22 -0.75 -8.00
CA ARG A 64 6.51 0.46 -8.43
C ARG A 64 5.92 0.33 -9.83
N LYS A 65 6.32 -0.66 -10.61
CA LYS A 65 5.76 -0.95 -11.94
C LYS A 65 5.00 -2.28 -11.94
N ALA A 66 4.48 -2.75 -10.81
CA ALA A 66 3.55 -3.86 -10.82
C ALA A 66 2.30 -3.49 -11.65
N PRO A 67 1.87 -4.33 -12.60
CA PRO A 67 0.69 -4.04 -13.41
C PRO A 67 -0.62 -4.17 -12.63
N LEU A 68 -0.61 -4.87 -11.49
CA LEU A 68 -1.70 -4.84 -10.51
C LEU A 68 -1.32 -3.94 -9.32
N MET A 69 -2.29 -3.15 -8.86
CA MET A 69 -2.19 -2.41 -7.60
C MET A 69 -3.42 -2.67 -6.74
N ALA A 70 -3.21 -3.18 -5.53
CA ALA A 70 -4.24 -3.21 -4.51
C ALA A 70 -4.28 -1.90 -3.73
N VAL A 71 -5.48 -1.40 -3.47
CA VAL A 71 -5.72 -0.15 -2.75
C VAL A 71 -6.53 -0.44 -1.49
N GLY A 72 -5.98 -0.06 -0.34
CA GLY A 72 -6.68 0.02 0.93
C GLY A 72 -6.93 1.46 1.37
N ILE A 73 -7.72 1.64 2.42
CA ILE A 73 -7.97 2.97 3.00
C ILE A 73 -6.75 3.48 3.78
N ASN A 74 -6.24 2.70 4.72
CA ASN A 74 -5.05 3.02 5.52
C ASN A 74 -4.33 1.72 5.97
N PRO A 75 -3.04 1.77 6.34
CA PRO A 75 -2.33 0.60 6.79
C PRO A 75 -2.84 0.08 8.13
N ASN A 76 -3.11 -1.22 8.21
CA ASN A 76 -3.46 -1.89 9.45
C ASN A 76 -2.29 -1.90 10.45
N LEU A 77 -2.65 -1.95 11.73
CA LEU A 77 -1.77 -1.93 12.89
C LEU A 77 -1.95 -3.24 13.70
N PRO A 78 -1.31 -4.35 13.29
CA PRO A 78 -1.52 -5.67 13.90
C PRO A 78 -1.27 -5.68 15.41
N GLY A 79 -0.25 -4.96 15.86
CA GLY A 79 0.13 -4.85 17.27
C GLY A 79 -0.95 -4.22 18.17
N TRP A 80 -2.06 -3.70 17.63
CA TRP A 80 -3.22 -3.30 18.42
C TRP A 80 -3.97 -4.49 19.04
N TRP A 81 -3.94 -5.65 18.39
CA TRP A 81 -4.66 -6.83 18.83
C TRP A 81 -3.78 -7.69 19.74
N ALA A 82 -4.31 -8.11 20.89
CA ALA A 82 -3.55 -8.89 21.87
C ALA A 82 -2.84 -10.14 21.29
N PRO A 83 -3.46 -10.93 20.38
CA PRO A 83 -2.79 -12.08 19.78
C PRO A 83 -1.59 -11.74 18.89
N LEU A 84 -1.50 -10.49 18.42
CA LEU A 84 -0.50 -10.01 17.46
C LEU A 84 0.41 -8.93 18.07
N ARG A 85 0.39 -8.77 19.40
CA ARG A 85 1.17 -7.75 20.14
C ARG A 85 2.68 -7.84 19.90
N SER A 86 3.18 -9.02 19.53
CA SER A 86 4.59 -9.27 19.15
C SER A 86 4.98 -8.72 17.77
N SER A 87 4.08 -8.05 17.06
CA SER A 87 4.37 -7.40 15.77
C SER A 87 5.29 -6.20 15.93
N LEU A 88 6.27 -6.09 15.04
CA LEU A 88 7.26 -5.02 15.04
C LEU A 88 7.07 -4.08 13.86
N ASN A 89 7.38 -2.80 14.07
CA ASN A 89 7.26 -1.76 13.05
C ASN A 89 8.64 -1.22 12.63
N PRO A 90 8.83 -0.87 11.35
CA PRO A 90 10.11 -0.35 10.88
C PRO A 90 10.36 1.06 11.44
N LEU A 91 11.48 1.24 12.13
CA LEU A 91 12.00 2.55 12.51
C LEU A 91 13.47 2.58 12.10
N PHE A 92 13.71 3.20 10.94
CA PHE A 92 15.02 3.22 10.31
C PHE A 92 15.57 4.65 10.29
N ASP A 93 16.84 4.80 10.59
CA ASP A 93 17.52 6.09 10.41
C ASP A 93 17.87 6.37 8.93
N ASP A 94 18.01 5.34 8.10
CA ASP A 94 18.31 5.46 6.67
C ASP A 94 17.07 5.25 5.79
N TYR A 95 16.76 6.24 4.93
CA TYR A 95 15.67 6.14 3.95
C TYR A 95 15.83 4.96 2.99
N ARG A 96 17.05 4.47 2.76
CA ARG A 96 17.32 3.29 1.93
C ARG A 96 16.78 2.02 2.56
N GLN A 97 16.82 1.90 3.88
CA GLN A 97 16.23 0.77 4.60
C GLN A 97 14.69 0.82 4.52
N TYR A 98 14.08 2.02 4.57
CA TYR A 98 12.66 2.18 4.29
C TYR A 98 12.31 1.74 2.86
N ALA A 99 13.05 2.23 1.87
CA ALA A 99 12.85 1.88 0.47
C ALA A 99 12.98 0.37 0.24
N HIS A 100 13.96 -0.25 0.88
CA HIS A 100 14.22 -1.69 0.82
C HIS A 100 13.09 -2.50 1.47
N TYR A 101 12.71 -2.19 2.71
CA TYR A 101 11.65 -2.90 3.43
C TYR A 101 10.33 -2.93 2.62
N PHE A 102 9.87 -1.76 2.14
CA PHE A 102 8.63 -1.70 1.37
C PHE A 102 8.77 -2.35 -0.02
N ARG A 103 9.96 -2.37 -0.63
CA ARG A 103 10.17 -3.07 -1.90
C ARG A 103 10.05 -4.59 -1.75
N TRP A 104 10.55 -5.16 -0.65
CA TRP A 104 10.77 -6.61 -0.54
C TRP A 104 9.82 -7.35 0.41
N ARG A 105 9.07 -6.67 1.30
CA ARG A 105 8.24 -7.34 2.33
C ARG A 105 7.20 -8.33 1.82
N GLY A 106 6.80 -8.23 0.55
CA GLY A 106 5.92 -9.20 -0.10
C GLY A 106 4.64 -9.42 0.71
N THR A 107 4.43 -10.66 1.16
CA THR A 107 3.26 -11.11 1.93
C THR A 107 3.47 -11.11 3.45
N SER A 108 4.64 -10.73 3.94
CA SER A 108 5.01 -10.92 5.35
C SER A 108 5.25 -9.60 6.09
N LYS A 109 5.00 -9.60 7.40
CA LYS A 109 5.41 -8.56 8.34
C LYS A 109 6.30 -9.16 9.43
N PRO A 110 7.20 -8.37 10.04
CA PRO A 110 8.12 -8.88 11.04
C PRO A 110 7.43 -8.97 12.42
N GLU A 111 7.65 -10.08 13.10
CA GLU A 111 7.18 -10.32 14.47
C GLU A 111 8.26 -11.01 15.29
N LEU A 112 8.19 -10.90 16.60
CA LEU A 112 8.94 -11.80 17.50
C LEU A 112 8.22 -13.14 17.65
N SER A 113 8.99 -14.19 17.94
CA SER A 113 8.39 -15.42 18.44
C SER A 113 7.67 -15.13 19.77
N LYS A 114 6.59 -15.86 20.06
CA LYS A 114 5.88 -15.70 21.34
C LYS A 114 6.80 -15.95 22.54
N ALA A 115 7.76 -16.87 22.39
CA ALA A 115 8.73 -17.19 23.42
C ALA A 115 9.71 -16.02 23.65
N ASP A 116 10.31 -15.47 22.59
CA ASP A 116 11.22 -14.33 22.70
C ASP A 116 10.49 -13.09 23.24
N TYR A 117 9.29 -12.83 22.71
CA TYR A 117 8.47 -11.71 23.15
C TYR A 117 8.17 -11.79 24.65
N ALA A 118 7.73 -12.94 25.16
CA ALA A 118 7.49 -13.13 26.58
C ALA A 118 8.79 -13.10 27.41
N ALA A 119 9.89 -13.68 26.90
CA ALA A 119 11.19 -13.67 27.58
C ALA A 119 11.75 -12.25 27.74
N PHE A 120 11.47 -11.35 26.80
CA PHE A 120 11.82 -9.93 26.90
C PHE A 120 10.81 -9.10 27.71
N GLY A 121 9.84 -9.74 28.36
CA GLY A 121 8.83 -9.10 29.22
C GLY A 121 7.56 -8.64 28.50
N GLY A 122 7.44 -8.90 27.19
CA GLY A 122 6.28 -8.55 26.38
C GLY A 122 4.99 -9.19 26.87
N GLY A 123 3.87 -8.48 26.71
CA GLY A 123 2.56 -8.87 27.21
C GLY A 123 2.33 -8.59 28.70
N GLY A 124 3.32 -8.03 29.39
CA GLY A 124 3.21 -7.57 30.77
C GLY A 124 2.45 -6.24 30.94
N PRO A 125 2.28 -5.77 32.19
CA PRO A 125 1.69 -4.45 32.46
C PRO A 125 2.40 -3.34 31.71
N GLY A 126 1.65 -2.46 31.07
CA GLY A 126 2.20 -1.34 30.30
C GLY A 126 2.59 -1.67 28.85
N ASP A 127 2.24 -2.84 28.32
CA ASP A 127 2.46 -3.17 26.90
C ASP A 127 1.23 -2.93 26.00
N THR A 128 0.10 -2.59 26.61
CA THR A 128 -1.16 -2.40 25.90
C THR A 128 -1.23 -1.00 25.29
N PRO A 129 -1.41 -0.85 23.95
CA PRO A 129 -1.72 0.43 23.32
C PRO A 129 -3.07 1.01 23.81
N PRO A 130 -3.29 2.32 23.66
CA PRO A 130 -2.34 3.30 23.13
C PRO A 130 -1.28 3.74 24.16
N ASP A 131 -1.54 3.52 25.45
CA ASP A 131 -0.74 4.04 26.57
C ASP A 131 0.46 3.18 26.95
N GLY A 132 0.80 2.19 26.12
CA GLY A 132 1.87 1.25 26.38
C GLY A 132 3.23 1.94 26.45
N THR A 133 3.91 1.84 27.59
CA THR A 133 5.24 2.39 27.86
C THR A 133 6.33 1.32 27.99
N LEU A 134 5.95 0.05 28.04
CA LEU A 134 6.89 -1.07 28.20
C LEU A 134 7.85 -1.16 27.01
N GLN A 135 9.15 -1.05 27.30
CA GLN A 135 10.20 -1.45 26.38
C GLN A 135 10.59 -2.90 26.62
N LEU A 136 10.88 -3.64 25.54
CA LEU A 136 11.34 -5.02 25.65
C LEU A 136 12.74 -5.05 26.26
N ASN A 137 12.96 -5.92 27.24
CA ASN A 137 14.26 -6.17 27.86
C ASN A 137 15.08 -7.13 26.99
N VAL A 138 15.43 -6.70 25.78
CA VAL A 138 16.28 -7.46 24.88
C VAL A 138 17.72 -7.43 25.41
N PRO A 139 18.41 -8.57 25.61
CA PRO A 139 19.79 -8.58 26.06
C PRO A 139 20.73 -7.90 25.04
N PRO A 140 21.73 -7.13 25.48
CA PRO A 140 22.70 -6.55 24.56
C PRO A 140 23.55 -7.63 23.89
N GLY A 141 23.80 -7.46 22.59
CA GLY A 141 24.72 -8.25 21.80
C GLY A 141 26.18 -7.87 22.04
N ALA A 142 27.10 -8.59 21.38
CA ALA A 142 28.55 -8.39 21.52
C ALA A 142 29.03 -6.98 21.12
N ASP A 143 28.27 -6.27 20.31
CA ASP A 143 28.53 -4.91 19.85
C ASP A 143 27.70 -3.84 20.58
N GLY A 144 27.01 -4.22 21.65
CA GLY A 144 26.19 -3.31 22.47
C GLY A 144 24.80 -2.99 21.91
N GLY A 145 24.47 -3.44 20.69
CA GLY A 145 23.11 -3.34 20.12
C GLY A 145 22.16 -4.38 20.73
N TYR A 146 20.88 -4.33 20.36
CA TYR A 146 19.83 -5.20 20.92
C TYR A 146 19.28 -6.19 19.86
N PRO A 147 19.99 -7.29 19.55
CA PRO A 147 19.65 -8.13 18.42
C PRO A 147 18.28 -8.79 18.54
N LEU A 148 17.54 -8.82 17.43
CA LEU A 148 16.25 -9.49 17.31
C LEU A 148 16.31 -10.64 16.31
N ASN A 149 15.68 -11.76 16.68
CA ASN A 149 15.39 -12.85 15.76
C ASN A 149 13.99 -12.64 15.17
N LEU A 150 13.91 -11.97 14.02
CA LEU A 150 12.64 -11.69 13.38
C LEU A 150 12.04 -12.94 12.72
N LEU A 151 10.77 -13.18 12.98
CA LEU A 151 9.93 -14.08 12.21
C LEU A 151 9.15 -13.28 11.18
N TRP A 152 9.29 -13.67 9.91
CA TRP A 152 8.49 -13.10 8.82
C TRP A 152 7.16 -13.83 8.71
N ARG A 153 6.11 -13.23 9.28
CA ARG A 153 4.77 -13.82 9.36
C ARG A 153 3.92 -13.36 8.19
N SER A 154 3.43 -14.32 7.41
CA SER A 154 2.47 -14.06 6.34
C SER A 154 1.21 -13.41 6.89
N GLN A 155 0.74 -12.38 6.20
CA GLN A 155 -0.49 -11.67 6.54
C GLN A 155 -1.62 -12.21 5.66
N GLN A 156 -2.76 -12.58 6.26
CA GLN A 156 -3.86 -13.24 5.53
C GLN A 156 -4.31 -12.44 4.31
N MET A 157 -4.46 -11.11 4.44
CA MET A 157 -4.82 -10.24 3.32
C MET A 157 -3.88 -10.40 2.11
N TYR A 158 -2.57 -10.47 2.36
CA TYR A 158 -1.57 -10.58 1.30
C TYR A 158 -1.47 -12.01 0.74
N LEU A 159 -1.79 -13.02 1.55
CA LEU A 159 -1.97 -14.39 1.06
C LEU A 159 -3.18 -14.50 0.11
N GLU A 160 -4.25 -13.75 0.36
CA GLU A 160 -5.40 -13.72 -0.54
C GLU A 160 -5.07 -13.04 -1.87
N TYR A 161 -4.22 -12.00 -1.84
CA TYR A 161 -3.67 -11.40 -3.07
C TYR A 161 -2.82 -12.40 -3.85
N GLN A 162 -1.98 -13.18 -3.16
CA GLN A 162 -1.21 -14.25 -3.80
C GLN A 162 -2.15 -15.30 -4.41
N GLY A 163 -3.20 -15.70 -3.69
CA GLY A 163 -4.20 -16.63 -4.21
C GLY A 163 -4.95 -16.14 -5.46
N LEU A 164 -5.15 -14.83 -5.61
CA LEU A 164 -5.67 -14.25 -6.87
C LEU A 164 -4.67 -14.37 -8.01
N LEU A 165 -3.37 -14.12 -7.75
CA LEU A 165 -2.33 -14.26 -8.75
C LEU A 165 -2.15 -15.72 -9.18
N ASP A 166 -2.18 -16.65 -8.23
CA ASP A 166 -2.11 -18.09 -8.51
C ASP A 166 -3.32 -18.55 -9.32
N GLY A 167 -4.52 -18.13 -8.93
CA GLY A 167 -5.75 -18.40 -9.68
C GLY A 167 -5.73 -17.82 -11.10
N LEU A 168 -5.17 -16.61 -11.27
CA LEU A 168 -5.02 -15.97 -12.57
C LEU A 168 -4.05 -16.75 -13.46
N ALA A 169 -2.87 -17.11 -12.93
CA ALA A 169 -1.87 -17.89 -13.66
C ALA A 169 -2.45 -19.23 -14.13
N HIS A 170 -3.12 -19.94 -13.22
CA HIS A 170 -3.79 -21.21 -13.52
C HIS A 170 -4.85 -21.04 -14.62
N ALA A 171 -5.75 -20.07 -14.50
CA ALA A 171 -6.83 -19.83 -15.46
C ALA A 171 -6.33 -19.38 -16.86
N MET A 172 -5.14 -18.78 -16.92
CA MET A 172 -4.50 -18.35 -18.17
C MET A 172 -3.52 -19.38 -18.73
N GLY A 173 -3.28 -20.50 -18.04
CA GLY A 173 -2.29 -21.51 -18.43
C GLY A 173 -0.86 -21.01 -18.37
N TRP A 174 -0.57 -20.01 -17.53
CA TRP A 174 0.78 -19.53 -17.29
C TRP A 174 1.49 -20.43 -16.28
N PRO A 175 2.83 -20.53 -16.29
CA PRO A 175 3.55 -21.36 -15.34
C PRO A 175 3.22 -21.00 -13.88
N ASP A 176 2.67 -21.97 -13.14
CA ASP A 176 2.25 -21.80 -11.75
C ASP A 176 3.40 -21.34 -10.83
N GLY A 177 3.03 -20.64 -9.76
CA GLY A 177 3.95 -20.20 -8.69
C GLY A 177 4.97 -19.14 -9.13
N ARG A 178 4.78 -18.51 -10.28
CA ARG A 178 5.70 -17.48 -10.80
C ARG A 178 5.22 -16.06 -10.60
N LEU A 179 3.93 -15.83 -10.49
CA LEU A 179 3.43 -14.50 -10.12
C LEU A 179 3.59 -14.30 -8.62
N ALA A 180 3.97 -13.10 -8.18
CA ALA A 180 4.15 -12.83 -6.76
C ALA A 180 3.63 -11.46 -6.32
N VAL A 181 3.04 -11.41 -5.14
CA VAL A 181 2.85 -10.16 -4.40
C VAL A 181 4.21 -9.53 -4.14
N GLY A 182 4.33 -8.24 -4.40
CA GLY A 182 5.59 -7.51 -4.36
C GLY A 182 6.26 -7.38 -5.73
N GLU A 183 5.91 -8.21 -6.72
CA GLU A 183 6.45 -8.15 -8.08
C GLU A 183 5.37 -7.83 -9.10
N ASP A 184 4.32 -8.66 -9.15
CA ASP A 184 3.23 -8.60 -10.12
C ASP A 184 2.01 -7.85 -9.58
N LEU A 185 1.88 -7.82 -8.25
CA LEU A 185 0.91 -7.03 -7.51
C LEU A 185 1.62 -6.18 -6.47
N SER A 186 1.45 -4.87 -6.57
CA SER A 186 1.83 -3.90 -5.53
C SER A 186 0.63 -3.57 -4.66
N TYR A 187 0.85 -3.04 -3.47
CA TYR A 187 -0.26 -2.59 -2.62
C TYR A 187 0.08 -1.30 -1.88
N GLY A 188 -0.92 -0.43 -1.74
CA GLY A 188 -0.79 0.87 -1.09
C GLY A 188 -2.12 1.32 -0.51
N ASN A 189 -2.09 2.47 0.16
CA ASN A 189 -3.26 3.01 0.85
C ASN A 189 -3.55 4.44 0.41
N MET A 190 -4.83 4.83 0.42
CA MET A 190 -5.26 6.20 0.15
C MET A 190 -4.73 7.17 1.21
N VAL A 191 -4.71 6.74 2.47
CA VAL A 191 -4.08 7.41 3.61
C VAL A 191 -2.82 6.65 4.02
N ALA A 192 -1.71 7.37 4.17
CA ALA A 192 -0.40 6.77 4.43
C ALA A 192 -0.20 6.29 5.88
N CYS A 193 -0.87 6.96 6.83
CA CYS A 193 -0.63 6.77 8.25
C CYS A 193 -1.43 5.58 8.78
N PRO A 194 -0.80 4.71 9.60
CA PRO A 194 -1.43 3.51 10.11
C PRO A 194 -2.41 3.78 11.25
N SER A 195 -3.45 2.94 11.33
CA SER A 195 -4.36 2.80 12.46
C SER A 195 -4.90 1.36 12.50
N ALA A 196 -5.43 0.90 13.64
CA ALA A 196 -5.99 -0.46 13.70
C ALA A 196 -7.28 -0.60 12.89
N LYS A 197 -8.06 0.47 12.83
CA LYS A 197 -9.23 0.63 11.98
C LYS A 197 -9.31 2.08 11.51
N TRP A 198 -9.95 2.31 10.35
CA TRP A 198 -10.46 3.63 10.00
C TRP A 198 -11.75 3.81 10.77
N VAL A 199 -11.76 4.74 11.73
CA VAL A 199 -12.87 4.90 12.67
C VAL A 199 -13.28 6.36 12.75
N THR A 200 -14.51 6.64 12.41
CA THR A 200 -15.18 7.95 12.46
C THR A 200 -16.12 7.96 13.67
N GLY A 201 -16.15 9.08 14.39
CA GLY A 201 -16.63 9.17 15.77
C GLY A 201 -18.13 9.01 16.01
N ASN A 202 -18.90 8.40 15.09
CA ASN A 202 -20.30 8.12 15.35
C ASN A 202 -20.82 6.91 14.54
N PRO A 203 -21.36 5.86 15.19
CA PRO A 203 -21.46 5.66 16.65
C PRO A 203 -20.10 5.34 17.30
N VAL A 204 -20.07 5.35 18.64
CA VAL A 204 -18.89 5.05 19.46
C VAL A 204 -18.21 3.77 18.94
N PRO A 205 -16.89 3.79 18.69
CA PRO A 205 -16.20 2.63 18.15
C PRO A 205 -16.38 1.42 19.07
N PRO A 206 -16.58 0.19 18.54
CA PRO A 206 -16.41 -1.00 19.35
C PRO A 206 -14.96 -1.07 19.82
N ASP A 207 -14.75 -1.42 21.09
CA ASP A 207 -13.45 -1.40 21.78
C ASP A 207 -12.88 0.02 21.95
N ASN A 208 -11.92 0.24 22.86
CA ASN A 208 -11.31 1.55 23.16
C ASN A 208 -10.46 2.12 21.99
N LEU A 209 -10.98 2.08 20.76
CA LEU A 209 -10.35 2.60 19.55
C LEU A 209 -10.45 4.13 19.53
N PRO A 210 -9.35 4.85 19.26
CA PRO A 210 -9.40 6.28 19.00
C PRO A 210 -10.28 6.60 17.79
N GLY A 211 -11.43 7.26 18.00
CA GLY A 211 -12.34 7.69 16.93
C GLY A 211 -11.97 9.06 16.36
N MET A 212 -12.08 9.25 15.05
CA MET A 212 -11.86 10.55 14.40
C MET A 212 -13.12 11.41 14.46
N THR A 213 -12.96 12.67 14.86
CA THR A 213 -13.95 13.72 14.59
C THR A 213 -14.06 13.98 13.08
N ASP A 214 -15.20 14.52 12.62
CA ASP A 214 -15.36 14.92 11.22
C ASP A 214 -14.30 15.93 10.76
N THR A 215 -13.91 16.86 11.64
CA THR A 215 -12.83 17.83 11.36
C THR A 215 -11.48 17.12 11.14
N GLN A 216 -11.13 16.15 11.98
CA GLN A 216 -9.89 15.36 11.80
C GLN A 216 -9.95 14.58 10.49
N LYS A 217 -11.06 13.90 10.20
CA LYS A 217 -11.29 13.15 8.96
C LYS A 217 -11.09 14.03 7.73
N VAL A 218 -11.84 15.15 7.63
CA VAL A 218 -11.74 16.09 6.51
C VAL A 218 -10.33 16.65 6.37
N GLY A 219 -9.68 16.98 7.49
CA GLY A 219 -8.31 17.49 7.49
C GLY A 219 -7.29 16.45 7.02
N ILE A 220 -7.37 15.19 7.46
CA ILE A 220 -6.49 14.09 7.04
C ILE A 220 -6.62 13.85 5.53
N VAL A 221 -7.84 13.80 5.01
CA VAL A 221 -8.11 13.58 3.58
C VAL A 221 -7.58 14.76 2.75
N SER A 222 -7.90 15.99 3.17
CA SER A 222 -7.40 17.21 2.52
C SER A 222 -5.88 17.18 2.41
N GLU A 223 -5.19 16.85 3.50
CA GLU A 223 -3.74 16.83 3.54
C GLU A 223 -3.13 15.67 2.76
N CYS A 224 -3.50 14.43 3.10
CA CYS A 224 -2.87 13.24 2.58
C CYS A 224 -3.22 12.98 1.11
N PHE A 225 -4.51 13.08 0.78
CA PHE A 225 -5.02 12.73 -0.54
C PHE A 225 -4.99 13.91 -1.51
N ARG A 226 -5.48 15.10 -1.12
CA ARG A 226 -5.69 16.21 -2.06
C ARG A 226 -4.46 17.11 -2.22
N GLN A 227 -3.88 17.58 -1.12
CA GLN A 227 -2.74 18.50 -1.14
C GLN A 227 -1.42 17.78 -1.41
N ARG A 228 -1.06 16.80 -0.56
CA ARG A 228 0.20 16.05 -0.69
C ARG A 228 0.14 15.00 -1.77
N LYS A 229 -1.07 14.60 -2.20
CA LYS A 229 -1.30 13.68 -3.33
C LYS A 229 -0.59 12.35 -3.09
N TYR A 230 -0.60 11.86 -1.87
CA TYR A 230 0.25 10.73 -1.47
C TYR A 230 -0.05 9.48 -2.30
N PHE A 231 -1.31 9.07 -2.32
CA PHE A 231 -1.77 7.96 -3.12
C PHE A 231 -1.63 8.24 -4.62
N LEU A 232 -2.12 9.40 -5.08
CA LEU A 232 -2.12 9.76 -6.51
C LEU A 232 -0.71 9.80 -7.10
N ARG A 233 0.30 10.30 -6.37
CA ARG A 233 1.70 10.27 -6.83
C ARG A 233 2.19 8.84 -7.08
N GLN A 234 1.76 7.89 -6.24
CA GLN A 234 2.12 6.49 -6.39
C GLN A 234 1.34 5.86 -7.53
N LEU A 235 0.04 6.15 -7.65
CA LEU A 235 -0.79 5.71 -8.76
C LEU A 235 -0.23 6.17 -10.12
N PHE A 236 0.10 7.44 -10.29
CA PHE A 236 0.65 8.00 -11.53
C PHE A 236 2.11 7.62 -11.81
N GLN A 237 2.87 7.28 -10.76
CA GLN A 237 4.20 6.72 -10.95
C GLN A 237 4.11 5.26 -11.43
N SER A 238 3.11 4.52 -10.94
CA SER A 238 2.94 3.11 -11.23
C SER A 238 2.18 2.84 -12.52
N LEU A 239 1.16 3.64 -12.82
CA LEU A 239 0.21 3.45 -13.92
C LEU A 239 -0.23 1.98 -14.05
N PRO A 240 -0.71 1.34 -12.96
CA PRO A 240 -1.13 -0.05 -13.02
C PRO A 240 -2.25 -0.22 -14.05
N SER A 241 -2.21 -1.32 -14.80
CA SER A 241 -3.23 -1.67 -15.80
C SER A 241 -4.51 -2.20 -15.16
N VAL A 242 -4.39 -2.73 -13.94
CA VAL A 242 -5.52 -3.18 -13.11
C VAL A 242 -5.36 -2.67 -11.68
N ILE A 243 -6.43 -2.12 -11.13
CA ILE A 243 -6.53 -1.68 -9.73
C ILE A 243 -7.53 -2.61 -9.04
N VAL A 244 -7.14 -3.20 -7.90
CA VAL A 244 -8.05 -3.99 -7.07
C VAL A 244 -8.38 -3.22 -5.79
N VAL A 245 -9.67 -3.11 -5.48
CA VAL A 245 -10.19 -2.36 -4.33
C VAL A 245 -11.06 -3.28 -3.50
N PHE A 246 -10.70 -3.49 -2.23
CA PHE A 246 -11.42 -4.39 -1.34
C PHE A 246 -12.12 -3.63 -0.22
N SER A 247 -13.28 -4.12 0.23
CA SER A 247 -14.24 -3.48 1.16
C SER A 247 -15.14 -2.42 0.54
N GLN A 248 -16.36 -2.30 1.07
CA GLN A 248 -17.30 -1.25 0.73
C GLN A 248 -16.73 0.14 1.05
N ASN A 249 -16.17 0.34 2.25
CA ASN A 249 -15.61 1.64 2.66
C ASN A 249 -14.51 2.14 1.71
N THR A 250 -13.55 1.27 1.36
CA THR A 250 -12.50 1.66 0.41
C THR A 250 -13.07 1.91 -0.99
N ALA A 251 -14.05 1.12 -1.44
CA ALA A 251 -14.69 1.30 -2.74
C ALA A 251 -15.45 2.64 -2.83
N SER A 252 -16.32 2.94 -1.86
CA SER A 252 -17.08 4.19 -1.77
C SER A 252 -16.16 5.41 -1.76
N THR A 253 -15.10 5.35 -0.96
CA THR A 253 -14.09 6.41 -0.86
C THR A 253 -13.32 6.59 -2.18
N PHE A 254 -12.84 5.49 -2.78
CA PHE A 254 -12.11 5.50 -4.04
C PHE A 254 -12.96 6.05 -5.18
N ILE A 255 -14.20 5.60 -5.31
CA ILE A 255 -15.13 6.07 -6.33
C ILE A 255 -15.45 7.56 -6.12
N GLY A 256 -15.72 7.95 -4.89
CA GLY A 256 -16.07 9.31 -4.55
C GLY A 256 -14.96 10.32 -4.83
N GLU A 257 -13.72 10.03 -4.41
CA GLU A 257 -12.60 10.94 -4.65
C GLU A 257 -12.16 10.98 -6.12
N LEU A 258 -12.46 9.94 -6.90
CA LEU A 258 -12.12 9.84 -8.32
C LEU A 258 -13.32 10.03 -9.25
N GLN A 259 -14.42 10.56 -8.73
CA GLN A 259 -15.64 10.80 -9.50
C GLN A 259 -15.35 11.68 -10.72
N GLY A 260 -15.94 11.32 -11.86
CA GLY A 260 -15.70 11.99 -13.15
C GLY A 260 -14.49 11.43 -13.93
N ARG A 261 -13.68 10.54 -13.34
CA ARG A 261 -12.55 9.89 -14.03
C ARG A 261 -12.84 8.47 -14.52
N PHE A 262 -14.07 7.98 -14.34
CA PHE A 262 -14.46 6.67 -14.84
C PHE A 262 -15.01 6.79 -16.26
N SER A 263 -14.33 6.20 -17.23
CA SER A 263 -14.74 6.20 -18.65
C SER A 263 -15.72 5.08 -18.99
N LYS A 264 -15.87 4.09 -18.10
CA LYS A 264 -16.82 2.97 -18.25
C LYS A 264 -17.31 2.49 -16.89
N GLY A 265 -18.57 2.03 -16.86
CA GLY A 265 -19.22 1.41 -15.70
C GLY A 265 -19.93 2.40 -14.77
N ASP A 266 -19.59 3.70 -14.86
CA ASP A 266 -20.16 4.82 -14.07
C ASP A 266 -20.45 4.45 -12.61
N PRO A 267 -19.44 3.98 -11.86
CA PRO A 267 -19.64 3.53 -10.50
C PRO A 267 -20.08 4.69 -9.61
N LYS A 268 -21.01 4.43 -8.68
CA LYS A 268 -21.41 5.39 -7.65
C LYS A 268 -20.80 4.99 -6.32
N ASN A 269 -20.48 5.97 -5.49
CA ASN A 269 -19.97 5.74 -4.14
C ASN A 269 -21.00 5.03 -3.22
N THR A 270 -22.27 4.99 -3.64
CA THR A 270 -23.36 4.27 -2.99
C THR A 270 -23.60 2.87 -3.58
N ASP A 271 -22.91 2.50 -4.67
CA ASP A 271 -23.04 1.16 -5.24
C ASP A 271 -22.49 0.12 -4.26
N THR A 272 -23.20 -0.99 -4.11
CA THR A 272 -22.74 -2.13 -3.32
C THR A 272 -21.57 -2.84 -3.99
N ILE A 273 -20.75 -3.54 -3.22
CA ILE A 273 -19.68 -4.40 -3.75
C ILE A 273 -20.20 -5.43 -4.76
N GLU A 274 -21.41 -5.97 -4.56
CA GLU A 274 -22.01 -6.90 -5.53
C GLU A 274 -22.32 -6.23 -6.88
N GLU A 275 -22.92 -5.04 -6.86
CA GLU A 275 -23.22 -4.28 -8.07
C GLU A 275 -21.95 -3.82 -8.80
N LEU A 276 -20.88 -3.51 -8.06
CA LEU A 276 -19.59 -3.16 -8.63
C LEU A 276 -18.90 -4.39 -9.25
N MET A 277 -19.02 -5.57 -8.63
CA MET A 277 -18.47 -6.82 -9.15
C MET A 277 -19.17 -7.33 -10.42
N SER A 278 -20.39 -6.87 -10.71
CA SER A 278 -21.19 -7.34 -11.84
C SER A 278 -20.90 -6.62 -13.16
N ARG A 279 -20.10 -5.54 -13.13
CA ARG A 279 -19.83 -4.69 -14.30
C ARG A 279 -18.35 -4.44 -14.51
N GLU A 280 -18.00 -4.04 -15.73
CA GLU A 280 -16.66 -3.57 -16.06
C GLU A 280 -16.53 -2.08 -15.74
N VAL A 281 -15.58 -1.74 -14.88
CA VAL A 281 -15.27 -0.36 -14.49
C VAL A 281 -13.88 0.01 -15.00
N ILE A 282 -13.79 1.13 -15.71
CA ILE A 282 -12.50 1.63 -16.25
C ILE A 282 -12.26 3.03 -15.68
N LEU A 283 -11.10 3.21 -15.03
CA LEU A 283 -10.58 4.49 -14.58
C LEU A 283 -9.65 5.04 -15.67
N HIS A 284 -9.90 6.27 -16.12
CA HIS A 284 -9.09 6.95 -17.13
C HIS A 284 -8.05 7.88 -16.46
N TYR A 285 -6.77 7.61 -16.70
CA TYR A 285 -5.68 8.44 -16.19
C TYR A 285 -5.55 9.75 -16.97
N GLY A 286 -5.68 9.69 -18.29
CA GLY A 286 -5.47 10.82 -19.20
C GLY A 286 -4.98 10.33 -20.56
N ASP A 287 -4.91 11.25 -21.52
CA ASP A 287 -4.37 10.99 -22.85
C ASP A 287 -2.93 11.52 -22.98
N LEU A 288 -2.09 10.76 -23.67
CA LEU A 288 -0.74 11.15 -24.02
C LEU A 288 -0.74 12.11 -25.24
N PRO A 289 0.32 12.91 -25.43
CA PRO A 289 0.42 13.83 -26.57
C PRO A 289 0.34 13.14 -27.95
N ASP A 290 0.65 11.85 -28.02
CA ASP A 290 0.57 11.04 -29.23
C ASP A 290 -0.82 10.42 -29.48
N GLY A 291 -1.82 10.77 -28.66
CA GLY A 291 -3.20 10.31 -28.77
C GLY A 291 -3.47 8.96 -28.11
N ARG A 292 -2.47 8.29 -27.51
CA ARG A 292 -2.70 7.08 -26.72
C ARG A 292 -3.40 7.42 -25.40
N SER A 293 -4.51 6.73 -25.13
CA SER A 293 -5.22 6.84 -23.86
C SER A 293 -4.61 5.93 -22.81
N LEU A 294 -4.40 6.43 -21.59
CA LEU A 294 -3.97 5.64 -20.44
C LEU A 294 -5.14 5.40 -19.51
N ASP A 295 -5.41 4.14 -19.19
CA ASP A 295 -6.50 3.74 -18.31
C ASP A 295 -6.13 2.51 -17.48
N ALA A 296 -6.99 2.18 -16.52
CA ALA A 296 -6.92 0.97 -15.72
C ALA A 296 -8.30 0.35 -15.55
N ARG A 297 -8.36 -0.97 -15.57
CA ARG A 297 -9.55 -1.67 -15.11
C ARG A 297 -9.58 -1.66 -13.58
N VAL A 298 -10.71 -1.29 -13.00
CA VAL A 298 -10.92 -1.34 -11.55
C VAL A 298 -11.77 -2.57 -11.24
N VAL A 299 -11.27 -3.41 -10.34
CA VAL A 299 -11.93 -4.62 -9.87
C VAL A 299 -12.22 -4.46 -8.39
N PHE A 300 -13.49 -4.53 -8.02
CA PHE A 300 -13.96 -4.43 -6.65
C PHE A 300 -14.18 -5.81 -6.04
N GLY A 301 -14.10 -5.93 -4.72
CA GLY A 301 -14.45 -7.16 -4.02
C GLY A 301 -14.62 -6.99 -2.50
N PRO A 302 -15.21 -7.99 -1.82
CA PRO A 302 -15.34 -7.96 -0.36
C PRO A 302 -13.98 -7.96 0.34
N HIS A 303 -13.91 -7.49 1.59
CA HIS A 303 -12.65 -7.50 2.35
C HIS A 303 -12.28 -8.93 2.80
N PRO A 304 -11.16 -9.51 2.35
CA PRO A 304 -10.82 -10.90 2.64
C PRO A 304 -10.75 -11.27 4.12
N THR A 305 -10.25 -10.36 4.97
CA THR A 305 -10.14 -10.60 6.42
C THR A 305 -11.23 -9.93 7.23
N GLY A 306 -12.01 -9.02 6.63
CA GLY A 306 -13.06 -8.25 7.30
C GLY A 306 -14.40 -8.96 7.18
N SER A 307 -14.66 -9.53 5.99
CA SER A 307 -15.89 -10.26 5.67
C SER A 307 -15.54 -11.60 4.96
N PRO A 308 -14.93 -12.58 5.67
CA PRO A 308 -14.39 -13.79 5.02
C PRO A 308 -15.42 -14.62 4.26
N ALA A 309 -16.67 -14.69 4.73
CA ALA A 309 -17.75 -15.40 4.04
C ALA A 309 -18.13 -14.72 2.72
N ALA A 310 -18.32 -13.40 2.74
CA ALA A 310 -18.56 -12.61 1.54
C ALA A 310 -17.39 -12.72 0.56
N TRP A 311 -16.15 -12.69 1.06
CA TRP A 311 -14.95 -12.91 0.26
C TRP A 311 -14.93 -14.29 -0.40
N ALA A 312 -15.23 -15.36 0.33
CA ALA A 312 -15.27 -16.71 -0.23
C ALA A 312 -16.27 -16.81 -1.41
N ALA A 313 -17.42 -16.15 -1.29
CA ALA A 313 -18.42 -16.06 -2.36
C ALA A 313 -18.01 -15.12 -3.52
N GLY A 314 -17.33 -14.01 -3.21
CA GLY A 314 -16.93 -12.98 -4.17
C GLY A 314 -15.64 -13.28 -4.94
N LYS A 315 -14.70 -14.02 -4.35
CA LYS A 315 -13.37 -14.31 -4.92
C LYS A 315 -13.43 -14.91 -6.34
N PRO A 316 -14.34 -15.86 -6.67
CA PRO A 316 -14.48 -16.34 -8.05
C PRO A 316 -14.88 -15.24 -9.04
N LYS A 317 -15.74 -14.29 -8.64
CA LYS A 317 -16.13 -13.14 -9.47
C LYS A 317 -14.95 -12.19 -9.69
N VAL A 318 -14.20 -11.88 -8.62
CA VAL A 318 -12.96 -11.08 -8.71
C VAL A 318 -11.95 -11.73 -9.65
N LEU A 319 -11.71 -13.04 -9.51
CA LEU A 319 -10.81 -13.78 -10.37
C LEU A 319 -11.28 -13.76 -11.84
N ALA A 320 -12.57 -13.95 -12.11
CA ALA A 320 -13.12 -13.88 -13.45
C ALA A 320 -12.87 -12.51 -14.11
N GLN A 321 -12.95 -11.43 -13.34
CA GLN A 321 -12.61 -10.09 -13.84
C GLN A 321 -11.12 -9.93 -14.17
N LEU A 322 -10.22 -10.48 -13.35
CA LEU A 322 -8.78 -10.47 -13.62
C LEU A 322 -8.45 -11.27 -14.88
N VAL A 323 -9.07 -12.44 -15.05
CA VAL A 323 -8.93 -13.27 -16.26
C VAL A 323 -9.45 -12.53 -17.49
N ALA A 324 -10.58 -11.84 -17.39
CA ALA A 324 -11.10 -11.02 -18.48
C ALA A 324 -10.12 -9.89 -18.85
N ALA A 325 -9.52 -9.22 -17.85
CA ALA A 325 -8.50 -8.19 -18.08
C ALA A 325 -7.28 -8.75 -18.80
N ALA A 326 -6.80 -9.94 -18.40
CA ALA A 326 -5.69 -10.62 -19.05
C ALA A 326 -6.00 -10.99 -20.50
N ARG A 327 -7.19 -11.55 -20.77
CA ARG A 327 -7.64 -11.88 -22.14
C ARG A 327 -7.81 -10.65 -23.04
N GLN A 328 -8.11 -9.49 -22.46
CA GLN A 328 -8.14 -8.20 -23.16
C GLN A 328 -6.75 -7.59 -23.38
N GLY A 329 -5.66 -8.26 -22.95
CA GLY A 329 -4.29 -7.76 -23.10
C GLY A 329 -3.87 -6.72 -22.06
N ARG A 330 -4.70 -6.44 -21.03
CA ARG A 330 -4.33 -5.51 -19.94
C ARG A 330 -3.28 -6.12 -19.00
N LEU A 331 -3.23 -7.45 -18.90
CA LEU A 331 -2.22 -8.20 -18.16
C LEU A 331 -1.61 -9.22 -19.12
N THR A 332 -0.32 -9.05 -19.41
CA THR A 332 0.41 -9.93 -20.33
C THR A 332 1.50 -10.66 -19.57
N PHE A 333 1.60 -11.98 -19.72
CA PHE A 333 2.72 -12.73 -19.17
C PHE A 333 3.95 -12.59 -20.08
N ASN A 334 5.04 -12.10 -19.52
CA ASN A 334 6.33 -12.02 -20.18
C ASN A 334 7.10 -13.32 -19.92
N THR A 335 7.36 -14.08 -20.98
CA THR A 335 8.04 -15.38 -20.88
C THR A 335 9.53 -15.24 -20.53
N ALA A 336 10.18 -14.13 -20.87
CA ALA A 336 11.59 -13.90 -20.57
C ALA A 336 11.82 -13.65 -19.08
N THR A 337 11.01 -12.79 -18.46
CA THR A 337 11.10 -12.50 -17.02
C THR A 337 10.27 -13.45 -16.17
N ARG A 338 9.36 -14.22 -16.79
CA ARG A 338 8.38 -15.11 -16.14
C ARG A 338 7.48 -14.36 -15.15
N ARG A 339 7.14 -13.12 -15.49
CA ARG A 339 6.36 -12.17 -14.69
C ARG A 339 5.33 -11.49 -15.57
N LEU A 340 4.42 -10.72 -14.99
CA LEU A 340 3.56 -9.85 -15.79
C LEU A 340 4.37 -8.70 -16.40
N ALA A 341 4.04 -8.31 -17.62
CA ALA A 341 4.69 -7.21 -18.31
C ALA A 341 4.45 -5.89 -17.58
N ARG A 342 5.45 -5.01 -17.58
CA ARG A 342 5.38 -3.72 -16.88
C ARG A 342 4.51 -2.72 -17.66
N PRO A 343 3.68 -1.91 -16.97
CA PRO A 343 2.92 -0.87 -17.64
C PRO A 343 3.83 0.27 -18.13
N PRO A 344 3.37 1.10 -19.08
CA PRO A 344 4.12 2.23 -19.62
C PRO A 344 4.64 3.19 -18.55
N GLY A 345 5.77 3.81 -18.84
CA GLY A 345 6.54 4.72 -18.00
C GLY A 345 7.84 4.12 -17.47
N SER A 346 8.88 4.95 -17.48
CA SER A 346 10.19 4.66 -16.91
C SER A 346 10.16 4.57 -15.38
N CYS A 347 11.18 3.91 -14.83
CA CYS A 347 11.37 3.73 -13.40
C CYS A 347 12.85 3.52 -13.09
N ALA A 348 13.38 4.28 -12.12
CA ALA A 348 14.74 4.14 -11.63
C ALA A 348 14.84 4.05 -10.10
N PHE A 349 13.73 3.69 -9.44
CA PHE A 349 13.68 3.68 -7.97
C PHE A 349 14.65 2.67 -7.35
N CYS A 350 14.72 1.44 -7.87
CA CYS A 350 15.60 0.42 -7.31
C CYS A 350 17.09 0.86 -7.32
N PRO A 351 17.65 1.37 -8.45
CA PRO A 351 19.03 1.83 -8.45
C PRO A 351 19.24 3.18 -7.73
N ILE A 352 18.29 4.13 -7.78
CA ILE A 352 18.47 5.45 -7.12
C ILE A 352 18.41 5.33 -5.59
N LEU A 353 17.62 4.38 -5.07
CA LEU A 353 17.45 4.16 -3.63
C LEU A 353 18.35 3.04 -3.09
N ASP A 354 19.30 2.56 -3.89
CA ASP A 354 20.20 1.44 -3.58
C ASP A 354 19.48 0.17 -3.07
N VAL A 355 18.30 -0.12 -3.60
CA VAL A 355 17.49 -1.31 -3.24
C VAL A 355 17.89 -2.55 -4.05
N GLY A 356 18.68 -2.35 -5.11
CA GLY A 356 19.19 -3.39 -6.01
C GLY A 356 18.98 -3.06 -7.50
N PRO A 357 19.40 -3.95 -8.40
CA PRO A 357 19.10 -3.82 -9.83
C PRO A 357 17.58 -3.90 -10.09
N CYS A 358 17.16 -3.38 -11.24
CA CYS A 358 15.79 -3.53 -11.71
C CYS A 358 15.74 -4.64 -12.75
N ASP A 359 15.20 -5.80 -12.38
CA ASP A 359 15.07 -6.97 -13.26
C ASP A 359 14.18 -6.70 -14.48
N TYR A 360 13.34 -5.67 -14.40
CA TYR A 360 12.40 -5.29 -15.45
C TYR A 360 12.89 -4.14 -16.34
N ARG A 361 14.15 -3.72 -16.22
CA ARG A 361 14.67 -2.54 -16.93
C ARG A 361 14.41 -2.60 -18.44
N SER A 362 14.58 -3.77 -19.06
CA SER A 362 14.37 -3.97 -20.49
C SER A 362 12.90 -3.97 -20.92
N GLU A 363 11.96 -4.04 -19.98
CA GLU A 363 10.52 -4.01 -20.25
C GLU A 363 9.92 -2.60 -20.14
N LEU A 364 10.66 -1.65 -19.57
CA LEU A 364 10.15 -0.30 -19.33
C LEU A 364 10.04 0.45 -20.65
N THR A 365 8.82 0.84 -20.99
CA THR A 365 8.50 1.63 -22.18
C THR A 365 8.25 3.08 -21.75
N PRO A 366 8.95 4.09 -22.29
CA PRO A 366 8.68 5.49 -21.95
C PRO A 366 7.25 5.92 -22.27
N LEU A 367 6.75 6.95 -21.58
CA LEU A 367 5.45 7.56 -21.89
C LEU A 367 5.54 8.37 -23.19
N GLU A 368 6.66 9.04 -23.41
CA GLU A 368 6.92 9.81 -24.63
C GLU A 368 7.99 9.15 -25.50
N LEU A 369 7.68 8.98 -26.79
CA LEU A 369 8.65 8.57 -27.80
C LEU A 369 9.55 9.77 -28.13
N GLN A 370 10.66 9.91 -27.43
CA GLN A 370 11.67 10.91 -27.75
C GLN A 370 12.56 10.37 -28.89
N PRO A 371 12.82 11.15 -29.97
CA PRO A 371 13.79 10.75 -30.99
C PRO A 371 15.18 10.66 -30.36
N THR A 372 15.71 9.45 -30.24
CA THR A 372 17.04 9.18 -29.65
C THR A 372 18.13 9.48 -30.67
N LEU A 373 18.83 10.61 -30.50
CA LEU A 373 20.03 10.94 -31.29
C LEU A 373 21.32 10.26 -30.78
N THR A 374 21.30 9.62 -29.60
CA THR A 374 22.46 8.87 -29.05
C THR A 374 22.01 7.66 -28.23
N ALA A 375 22.74 6.54 -28.35
CA ALA A 375 22.37 5.24 -27.79
C ALA A 375 22.69 5.04 -26.28
N ASP A 376 23.42 5.98 -25.66
CA ASP A 376 24.03 5.77 -24.34
C ASP A 376 23.35 6.46 -23.15
N ARG A 377 22.19 7.10 -23.34
CA ARG A 377 21.39 7.61 -22.21
C ARG A 377 20.37 6.56 -21.78
N ILE A 378 20.24 6.34 -20.47
CA ILE A 378 19.02 5.75 -19.89
C ILE A 378 17.87 6.65 -20.35
N PRO A 379 16.99 6.21 -21.27
CA PRO A 379 15.99 7.10 -21.83
C PRO A 379 14.98 7.52 -20.76
N GLY A 380 14.55 8.78 -20.82
CA GLY A 380 13.16 9.12 -20.50
C GLY A 380 12.76 9.38 -19.04
N ILE A 381 13.61 9.23 -18.01
CA ILE A 381 13.14 9.44 -16.61
C ILE A 381 12.63 10.87 -16.37
N GLY A 382 13.40 11.87 -16.81
CA GLY A 382 13.02 13.28 -16.68
C GLY A 382 11.74 13.61 -17.46
N PRO A 383 11.71 13.35 -18.78
CA PRO A 383 10.52 13.54 -19.61
C PRO A 383 9.28 12.81 -19.08
N ASP A 384 9.36 11.51 -18.78
CA ASP A 384 8.23 10.75 -18.25
C ASP A 384 7.76 11.32 -16.91
N LYS A 385 8.66 11.84 -16.07
CA LYS A 385 8.24 12.44 -14.82
C LYS A 385 7.44 13.71 -15.05
N ALA A 386 7.81 14.52 -16.04
CA ALA A 386 7.04 15.68 -16.45
C ALA A 386 5.67 15.28 -17.03
N THR A 387 5.62 14.25 -17.88
CA THR A 387 4.37 13.70 -18.43
C THR A 387 3.47 13.18 -17.31
N GLN A 388 4.00 12.41 -16.34
CA GLN A 388 3.24 11.94 -15.18
C GLN A 388 2.68 13.08 -14.33
N GLN A 389 3.46 14.15 -14.14
CA GLN A 389 3.01 15.33 -13.39
C GLN A 389 1.92 16.09 -14.15
N SER A 390 2.05 16.22 -15.48
CA SER A 390 1.04 16.83 -16.34
C SER A 390 -0.26 16.02 -16.33
N LEU A 391 -0.18 14.70 -16.52
CA LEU A 391 -1.32 13.78 -16.45
C LEU A 391 -2.01 13.87 -15.08
N MET A 392 -1.26 13.84 -13.98
CA MET A 392 -1.83 13.99 -12.64
C MET A 392 -2.46 15.39 -12.44
N GLY A 393 -1.86 16.43 -13.01
CA GLY A 393 -2.39 17.79 -12.97
C GLY A 393 -3.75 17.90 -13.66
N ALA A 394 -3.86 17.41 -14.89
CA ALA A 394 -5.10 17.33 -15.65
C ALA A 394 -6.12 16.39 -14.98
N PHE A 395 -5.66 15.28 -14.43
CA PHE A 395 -6.52 14.36 -13.69
C PHE A 395 -7.21 15.03 -12.51
N LEU A 396 -6.48 15.90 -11.80
CA LEU A 396 -6.97 16.62 -10.64
C LEU A 396 -7.84 17.83 -10.98
N SER A 397 -7.63 18.50 -12.12
CA SER A 397 -8.46 19.63 -12.52
C SER A 397 -9.91 19.24 -12.79
N ASP A 398 -10.12 17.97 -13.14
CA ASP A 398 -11.41 17.44 -13.54
C ASP A 398 -12.11 16.68 -12.39
N LEU A 399 -11.50 16.63 -11.20
CA LEU A 399 -12.13 15.98 -10.05
C LEU A 399 -13.25 16.84 -9.48
N ASN A 400 -14.40 16.20 -9.28
CA ASN A 400 -15.50 16.75 -8.51
C ASN A 400 -15.82 15.77 -7.36
N PRO A 401 -15.05 15.79 -6.26
CA PRO A 401 -15.22 14.81 -5.19
C PRO A 401 -16.60 14.97 -4.54
N ALA A 402 -17.31 13.86 -4.38
CA ALA A 402 -18.60 13.86 -3.70
C ALA A 402 -18.48 14.31 -2.22
N PRO A 403 -19.56 14.88 -1.62
CA PRO A 403 -19.57 15.22 -0.20
C PRO A 403 -19.68 13.96 0.68
N GLY A 404 -19.15 14.00 1.90
CA GLY A 404 -19.40 12.98 2.94
C GLY A 404 -18.71 11.62 2.77
N LEU A 405 -17.82 11.45 1.80
CA LEU A 405 -17.31 10.16 1.29
C LEU A 405 -16.56 9.21 2.23
N TRP A 406 -16.10 9.70 3.39
CA TRP A 406 -15.16 8.99 4.25
C TRP A 406 -15.79 8.52 5.58
N SER A 407 -17.12 8.48 5.68
CA SER A 407 -17.84 7.96 6.85
C SER A 407 -17.72 6.45 6.98
N ASP A 408 -17.76 5.96 8.23
CA ASP A 408 -17.95 4.54 8.49
C ASP A 408 -19.42 4.19 8.24
N ASP A 409 -19.72 3.70 7.06
CA ASP A 409 -20.89 2.87 6.86
C ASP A 409 -20.45 1.39 6.84
N GLU A 410 -19.80 0.93 7.92
CA GLU A 410 -19.89 -0.48 8.33
C GLU A 410 -21.25 -0.67 9.03
N ALA A 411 -22.33 -0.24 8.39
CA ALA A 411 -23.68 -0.53 8.84
C ALA A 411 -23.90 -2.04 8.67
N SER A 412 -23.64 -2.79 9.75
CA SER A 412 -24.10 -4.15 9.99
C SER A 412 -23.93 -5.12 8.81
N GLU A 413 -22.70 -5.58 8.58
CA GLU A 413 -22.48 -6.89 7.95
C GLU A 413 -22.48 -7.97 9.05
N ASP A 414 -23.64 -8.18 9.67
CA ASP A 414 -23.96 -9.39 10.47
C ASP A 414 -24.73 -10.40 9.59
#